data_AF-A0A938NAY8-F1
#
_entry.id   AF-A0A938NAY8-F1
#
_cell.length_a   1.000
_cell.length_b   1.000
_cell.length_c   1.000
_cell.angle_alpha   90.00
_cell.angle_beta   90.00
_cell.angle_gamma   90.00
#
_symmetry.space_group_name_H-M   'P 1'
#
loop_
_entity.id
_entity.type
_entity.pdbx_description
1 polymer ?
#
loop_
_entity_poly.entity_id
_entity_poly.type
_entity_poly.pdbx_seq_one_letter_code
_entity_poly.pdbx_strand_id
1 'polypeptide(L)'
;MLREEIGSDLVVILDDPAHRWTTLRIAGAIRWESPTFYELALAGLDSTDAVQRAAAASYLGLVGPRGIELTLNALSEADSTQRRNRFAVFAAAATFEDLPPILSATLSDTLARALVDCDPRIRDTASYALCWPGLAADRLLPAILAGTTSSDAVLARHCSEALLCPQYHRAGHRETILDLLDGESAESSRFALLWLVQEPDSDERLVAALDNRHAGTRSAALRVLCERRPDDPRLPKLIRKQLADLSTQDAAAKVCLLLDRRAVGLADALELSAARATNMPSRLVALHALAAVAVDSSHVAEVLLAHYEAATDSAYGSAERQSILQALPRLGVAAANFLPELEAILADPENGAYRDALDVIAAIGPAACRAAPLVVQFLATDRPYWIQAEAAAALVALACYPCSARGEIERLLMIGHLEPELRGRLVNLVDGIGCD
;
A
#
# COMPACT_ATOMS: atom_id res chain seq x y z
N MET A 1 -21.10 26.40 -37.92
CA MET A 1 -20.15 26.16 -39.03
C MET A 1 -19.31 24.90 -38.81
N LEU A 2 -18.13 24.92 -38.17
CA LEU A 2 -17.30 23.69 -37.97
C LEU A 2 -18.04 22.53 -37.26
N ARG A 3 -18.81 22.85 -36.22
CA ARG A 3 -19.63 21.85 -35.49
C ARG A 3 -20.75 21.29 -36.37
N GLU A 4 -21.33 22.08 -37.26
CA GLU A 4 -22.43 21.64 -38.15
C GLU A 4 -21.90 20.83 -39.35
N GLU A 5 -20.74 21.20 -39.92
CA GLU A 5 -20.06 20.44 -40.98
C GLU A 5 -19.62 19.05 -40.48
N ILE A 6 -19.02 18.98 -39.29
CA ILE A 6 -18.69 17.70 -38.63
C ILE A 6 -19.96 16.89 -38.39
N GLY A 7 -21.06 17.53 -38.00
CA GLY A 7 -22.36 16.90 -37.79
C GLY A 7 -22.93 16.22 -39.03
N SER A 8 -22.91 16.91 -40.18
CA SER A 8 -23.39 16.37 -41.45
C SER A 8 -22.56 15.18 -41.92
N ASP A 9 -21.23 15.26 -41.78
CA ASP A 9 -20.33 14.18 -42.19
C ASP A 9 -20.51 12.94 -41.30
N LEU A 10 -20.72 13.12 -39.99
CA LEU A 10 -20.99 12.02 -39.07
C LEU A 10 -22.30 11.30 -39.39
N VAL A 11 -23.35 12.01 -39.81
CA VAL A 11 -24.61 11.37 -40.23
C VAL A 11 -24.40 10.51 -41.48
N VAL A 12 -23.64 11.01 -42.46
CA VAL A 12 -23.33 10.25 -43.69
C VAL A 12 -22.55 8.98 -43.39
N ILE A 13 -21.58 9.04 -42.48
CA ILE A 13 -20.76 7.86 -42.10
C ILE A 13 -21.57 6.88 -41.23
N LEU A 14 -22.58 7.37 -40.49
CA LEU A 14 -23.46 6.53 -39.67
C LEU A 14 -24.22 5.48 -40.49
N ASP A 15 -24.56 5.81 -41.73
CA ASP A 15 -25.28 4.93 -42.64
C ASP A 15 -24.45 3.70 -43.06
N ASP A 16 -23.11 3.82 -43.06
CA ASP A 16 -22.20 2.71 -43.35
C ASP A 16 -22.15 1.71 -42.18
N PRO A 17 -22.64 0.47 -42.35
CA PRO A 17 -22.62 -0.54 -41.28
C PRO A 17 -21.23 -0.86 -40.74
N ALA A 18 -20.17 -0.71 -41.55
CA ALA A 18 -18.80 -0.99 -41.13
C ALA A 18 -18.25 0.06 -40.15
N HIS A 19 -18.71 1.30 -40.26
CA HIS A 19 -18.20 2.43 -39.47
C HIS A 19 -19.21 2.97 -38.46
N ARG A 20 -20.47 2.55 -38.52
CA ARG A 20 -21.59 3.02 -37.69
C ARG A 20 -21.27 3.10 -36.20
N TRP A 21 -20.77 2.03 -35.59
CA TRP A 21 -20.53 1.98 -34.14
C TRP A 21 -19.29 2.76 -33.70
N THR A 22 -18.28 2.83 -34.58
CA THR A 22 -17.11 3.70 -34.37
C THR A 22 -17.53 5.17 -34.45
N THR A 23 -18.38 5.51 -35.41
CA THR A 23 -18.96 6.85 -35.59
C THR A 23 -19.80 7.25 -34.38
N LEU A 24 -20.60 6.32 -33.83
CA LEU A 24 -21.35 6.54 -32.60
C LEU A 24 -20.44 6.86 -31.40
N ARG A 25 -19.30 6.17 -31.26
CA ARG A 25 -18.31 6.47 -30.21
C ARG A 25 -17.67 7.84 -30.40
N ILE A 26 -17.30 8.21 -31.62
CA ILE A 26 -16.74 9.52 -31.94
C ILE A 26 -17.76 10.61 -31.60
N ALA A 27 -19.01 10.43 -32.02
CA ALA A 27 -20.12 11.34 -31.70
C ALA A 27 -20.28 11.54 -30.19
N GLY A 28 -20.14 10.45 -29.41
CA GLY A 28 -20.20 10.51 -27.94
C GLY A 28 -19.04 11.31 -27.36
N ALA A 29 -17.82 11.06 -27.83
CA ALA A 29 -16.62 11.76 -27.38
C ALA A 29 -16.67 13.28 -27.63
N ILE A 30 -17.29 13.71 -28.74
CA ILE A 30 -17.50 15.13 -29.04
C ILE A 30 -18.83 15.70 -28.49
N ARG A 31 -19.58 14.89 -27.73
CA ARG A 31 -20.90 15.25 -27.16
C ARG A 31 -21.87 15.77 -28.22
N TRP A 32 -21.98 15.04 -29.33
CA TRP A 32 -22.88 15.35 -30.41
C TRP A 32 -24.31 14.96 -30.04
N GLU A 33 -25.24 15.92 -30.07
CA GLU A 33 -26.65 15.68 -29.79
C GLU A 33 -27.43 15.57 -31.10
N SER A 34 -28.03 14.40 -31.36
CA SER A 34 -28.86 14.19 -32.55
C SER A 34 -29.90 13.10 -32.33
N PRO A 35 -31.17 13.32 -32.73
CA PRO A 35 -32.24 12.30 -32.68
C PRO A 35 -31.84 10.97 -33.33
N THR A 36 -31.22 11.02 -34.51
CA THR A 36 -30.80 9.82 -35.25
C THR A 36 -29.78 8.99 -34.46
N PHE A 37 -28.84 9.66 -33.80
CA PHE A 37 -27.84 8.99 -32.98
C PHE A 37 -28.44 8.46 -31.66
N TYR A 38 -29.42 9.15 -31.08
CA TYR A 38 -30.14 8.65 -29.90
C TYR A 38 -30.94 7.39 -30.22
N GLU A 39 -31.70 7.37 -31.31
CA GLU A 39 -32.48 6.21 -31.74
C GLU A 39 -31.56 5.01 -32.00
N LEU A 40 -30.45 5.23 -32.73
CA LEU A 40 -29.46 4.19 -32.98
C LEU A 40 -28.84 3.66 -31.68
N ALA A 41 -28.50 4.54 -30.75
CA ALA A 41 -27.89 4.12 -29.48
C ALA A 41 -28.88 3.33 -28.62
N LEU A 42 -30.14 3.77 -28.51
CA LEU A 42 -31.16 3.03 -27.79
C LEU A 42 -31.37 1.62 -28.38
N ALA A 43 -31.43 1.50 -29.71
CA ALA A 43 -31.48 0.21 -30.39
C ALA A 43 -30.20 -0.62 -30.15
N GLY A 44 -29.03 0.03 -30.12
CA GLY A 44 -27.75 -0.62 -29.87
C GLY A 44 -27.59 -1.21 -28.47
N LEU A 45 -28.25 -0.64 -27.45
CA LEU A 45 -28.28 -1.20 -26.10
C LEU A 45 -28.94 -2.59 -26.05
N ASP A 46 -29.86 -2.86 -26.99
CA ASP A 46 -30.58 -4.13 -27.09
C ASP A 46 -29.91 -5.13 -28.05
N SER A 47 -28.76 -4.76 -28.63
CA SER A 47 -28.00 -5.63 -29.53
C SER A 47 -27.41 -6.86 -28.81
N THR A 48 -27.32 -7.98 -29.51
CA THR A 48 -26.62 -9.19 -29.04
C THR A 48 -25.10 -9.05 -29.09
N ASP A 49 -24.58 -8.10 -29.88
CA ASP A 49 -23.16 -7.79 -30.01
C ASP A 49 -22.67 -6.89 -28.86
N ALA A 50 -21.64 -7.33 -28.16
CA ALA A 50 -21.06 -6.61 -27.03
C ALA A 50 -20.42 -5.26 -27.42
N VAL A 51 -19.83 -5.17 -28.61
CA VAL A 51 -19.19 -3.94 -29.11
C VAL A 51 -20.26 -2.89 -29.39
N GLN A 52 -21.39 -3.29 -29.95
CA GLN A 52 -22.51 -2.39 -30.24
C GLN A 52 -23.14 -1.85 -28.96
N ARG A 53 -23.38 -2.74 -27.97
CA ARG A 53 -23.88 -2.32 -26.66
C ARG A 53 -22.94 -1.34 -25.97
N ALA A 54 -21.63 -1.62 -26.00
CA ALA A 54 -20.63 -0.74 -25.39
C ALA A 54 -20.57 0.63 -26.10
N ALA A 55 -20.63 0.66 -27.43
CA ALA A 55 -20.66 1.90 -28.20
C ALA A 55 -21.91 2.73 -27.90
N ALA A 56 -23.08 2.08 -27.85
CA ALA A 56 -24.35 2.70 -27.49
C ALA A 56 -24.35 3.27 -26.07
N ALA A 57 -23.91 2.48 -25.09
CA ALA A 57 -23.82 2.91 -23.69
C ALA A 57 -22.85 4.08 -23.53
N SER A 58 -21.69 4.02 -24.20
CA SER A 58 -20.70 5.08 -24.19
C SER A 58 -21.25 6.37 -24.79
N TYR A 59 -21.96 6.32 -25.92
CA TYR A 59 -22.56 7.50 -26.52
C TYR A 59 -23.62 8.13 -25.63
N LEU A 60 -24.60 7.34 -25.17
CA LEU A 60 -25.68 7.85 -24.31
C LEU A 60 -25.18 8.36 -22.97
N GLY A 61 -24.09 7.78 -22.45
CA GLY A 61 -23.42 8.27 -21.26
C GLY A 61 -22.74 9.61 -21.55
N LEU A 62 -21.85 9.68 -22.54
CA LEU A 62 -20.97 10.82 -22.82
C LEU A 62 -21.66 12.02 -23.47
N VAL A 63 -22.87 11.87 -24.01
CA VAL A 63 -23.62 12.99 -24.59
C VAL A 63 -24.19 13.92 -23.51
N GLY A 64 -24.38 13.43 -22.27
CA GLY A 64 -24.78 14.22 -21.12
C GLY A 64 -26.22 13.98 -20.63
N PRO A 65 -26.83 14.95 -19.92
CA PRO A 65 -28.12 14.78 -19.24
C PRO A 65 -29.24 14.23 -20.12
N ARG A 66 -29.28 14.61 -21.41
CA ARG A 66 -30.30 14.13 -22.33
C ARG A 66 -30.19 12.63 -22.62
N GLY A 67 -28.98 12.10 -22.77
CA GLY A 67 -28.78 10.66 -22.98
C GLY A 67 -29.17 9.83 -21.76
N ILE A 68 -28.91 10.36 -20.56
CA ILE A 68 -29.32 9.76 -19.28
C ILE A 68 -30.85 9.75 -19.16
N GLU A 69 -31.51 10.88 -19.45
CA GLU A 69 -32.96 11.01 -19.43
C GLU A 69 -33.64 10.01 -20.38
N LEU A 70 -33.15 9.91 -21.62
CA LEU A 70 -33.65 8.95 -22.60
C LEU A 70 -33.49 7.51 -22.12
N THR A 71 -32.35 7.20 -21.50
CA THR A 71 -32.08 5.86 -20.96
C THR A 71 -33.02 5.55 -19.79
N LEU A 72 -33.25 6.49 -18.88
CA LEU A 72 -34.17 6.34 -17.76
C LEU A 72 -35.61 6.10 -18.24
N ASN A 73 -36.06 6.84 -19.24
CA ASN A 73 -37.38 6.65 -19.83
C ASN A 73 -37.52 5.27 -20.48
N ALA A 74 -36.45 4.76 -21.10
CA ALA A 74 -36.44 3.42 -21.68
C ALA A 74 -36.39 2.29 -20.64
N LEU A 75 -36.09 2.55 -19.36
CA LEU A 75 -36.02 1.50 -18.33
C LEU A 75 -37.39 0.97 -17.89
N SER A 76 -38.47 1.76 -18.00
CA SER A 76 -39.80 1.34 -17.52
C SER A 76 -40.39 0.17 -18.29
N GLU A 77 -40.00 0.00 -19.56
CA GLU A 77 -40.50 -1.04 -20.47
C GLU A 77 -39.50 -2.20 -20.64
N ALA A 78 -38.39 -2.19 -19.87
CA ALA A 78 -37.25 -3.07 -20.06
C ALA A 78 -37.38 -4.44 -19.37
N ASP A 79 -37.02 -5.51 -20.08
CA ASP A 79 -36.74 -6.81 -19.46
C ASP A 79 -35.42 -6.82 -18.66
N SER A 80 -35.09 -7.91 -17.97
CA SER A 80 -33.87 -7.97 -17.13
C SER A 80 -32.56 -7.79 -17.92
N THR A 81 -32.49 -8.28 -19.16
CA THR A 81 -31.29 -8.14 -20.01
C THR A 81 -31.16 -6.71 -20.52
N GLN A 82 -32.26 -6.11 -20.94
CA GLN A 82 -32.35 -4.72 -21.38
C GLN A 82 -32.03 -3.77 -20.23
N ARG A 83 -32.57 -4.03 -19.02
CA ARG A 83 -32.24 -3.27 -17.80
C ARG A 83 -30.74 -3.29 -17.54
N ARG A 84 -30.11 -4.47 -17.52
CA ARG A 84 -28.67 -4.61 -17.32
C ARG A 84 -27.87 -3.77 -18.32
N ASN A 85 -28.20 -3.86 -19.61
CA ASN A 85 -27.47 -3.13 -20.65
C ASN A 85 -27.67 -1.61 -20.52
N ARG A 86 -28.86 -1.17 -20.12
CA ARG A 86 -29.19 0.25 -19.88
C ARG A 86 -28.49 0.79 -18.63
N PHE A 87 -28.27 -0.01 -17.58
CA PHE A 87 -27.44 0.41 -16.42
C PHE A 87 -25.98 0.69 -16.81
N ALA A 88 -25.46 0.03 -17.85
CA ALA A 88 -24.09 0.30 -18.33
C ALA A 88 -23.92 1.73 -18.88
N VAL A 89 -25.01 2.39 -19.28
CA VAL A 89 -25.00 3.81 -19.68
C VAL A 89 -24.56 4.69 -18.51
N PHE A 90 -25.05 4.40 -17.30
CA PHE A 90 -24.73 5.21 -16.12
C PHE A 90 -23.29 5.01 -15.65
N ALA A 91 -22.73 3.82 -15.83
CA ALA A 91 -21.30 3.58 -15.63
C ALA A 91 -20.44 4.36 -16.63
N ALA A 92 -20.88 4.46 -17.90
CA ALA A 92 -20.18 5.23 -18.94
C ALA A 92 -20.34 6.75 -18.80
N ALA A 93 -21.35 7.20 -18.05
CA ALA A 93 -21.64 8.61 -17.82
C ALA A 93 -20.82 9.26 -16.70
N ALA A 94 -19.84 8.56 -16.10
CA ALA A 94 -19.04 9.01 -14.96
C ALA A 94 -18.17 10.28 -15.16
N THR A 95 -18.35 11.03 -16.26
CA THR A 95 -17.57 12.24 -16.62
C THR A 95 -18.32 13.57 -16.40
N PHE A 96 -19.54 13.55 -15.87
CA PHE A 96 -20.32 14.78 -15.60
C PHE A 96 -20.26 15.18 -14.13
N GLU A 97 -20.00 16.47 -13.89
CA GLU A 97 -19.98 17.05 -12.55
C GLU A 97 -21.39 17.50 -12.09
N ASP A 98 -22.27 17.91 -13.02
CA ASP A 98 -23.58 18.48 -12.71
C ASP A 98 -24.73 17.82 -13.49
N LEU A 99 -25.66 17.20 -12.76
CA LEU A 99 -26.95 16.73 -13.28
C LEU A 99 -28.08 17.68 -12.82
N PRO A 100 -29.09 17.95 -13.66
CA PRO A 100 -30.29 18.65 -13.22
C PRO A 100 -30.89 17.97 -11.97
N PRO A 101 -31.32 18.72 -10.93
CA PRO A 101 -31.75 18.13 -9.66
C PRO A 101 -32.85 17.07 -9.79
N ILE A 102 -33.80 17.28 -10.70
CA ILE A 102 -34.88 16.32 -10.99
C ILE A 102 -34.30 15.01 -11.54
N LEU A 103 -33.39 15.12 -12.50
CA LEU A 103 -32.76 13.96 -13.15
C LEU A 103 -31.84 13.21 -12.17
N SER A 104 -31.09 13.94 -11.35
CA SER A 104 -30.29 13.39 -10.26
C SER A 104 -31.15 12.57 -9.30
N ALA A 105 -32.28 13.12 -8.85
CA ALA A 105 -33.21 12.44 -7.96
C ALA A 105 -33.80 11.16 -8.59
N THR A 106 -34.26 11.23 -9.84
CA THR A 106 -34.80 10.06 -10.56
C THR A 106 -33.73 8.98 -10.79
N LEU A 107 -32.50 9.38 -11.12
CA LEU A 107 -31.39 8.45 -11.30
C LEU A 107 -31.04 7.77 -9.96
N SER A 108 -30.93 8.53 -8.87
CA SER A 108 -30.70 7.99 -7.53
C SER A 108 -31.77 6.97 -7.13
N ASP A 109 -33.06 7.25 -7.32
CA ASP A 109 -34.14 6.30 -7.01
C ASP A 109 -34.08 5.03 -7.88
N THR A 110 -33.61 5.18 -9.11
CA THR A 110 -33.47 4.07 -10.05
C THR A 110 -32.28 3.18 -9.69
N LEU A 111 -31.14 3.77 -9.36
CA LEU A 111 -29.97 3.06 -8.86
C LEU A 111 -30.27 2.38 -7.51
N ALA A 112 -30.96 3.03 -6.59
CA ALA A 112 -31.36 2.44 -5.31
C ALA A 112 -32.18 1.16 -5.47
N ARG A 113 -33.13 1.15 -6.41
CA ARG A 113 -33.90 -0.06 -6.76
C ARG A 113 -33.05 -1.13 -7.43
N ALA A 114 -32.09 -0.73 -8.26
CA ALA A 114 -31.21 -1.65 -8.97
C ALA A 114 -30.24 -2.39 -8.03
N LEU A 115 -29.78 -1.73 -6.96
CA LEU A 115 -28.91 -2.34 -5.95
C LEU A 115 -29.59 -3.48 -5.18
N VAL A 116 -30.91 -3.54 -5.16
CA VAL A 116 -31.70 -4.59 -4.51
C VAL A 116 -32.40 -5.52 -5.52
N ASP A 117 -32.02 -5.46 -6.80
CA ASP A 117 -32.58 -6.33 -7.84
C ASP A 117 -32.17 -7.79 -7.61
N CYS A 118 -33.01 -8.74 -8.04
CA CYS A 118 -32.73 -10.17 -7.89
C CYS A 118 -31.57 -10.63 -8.78
N ASP A 119 -31.32 -9.97 -9.91
CA ASP A 119 -30.20 -10.29 -10.80
C ASP A 119 -28.89 -9.68 -10.29
N PRO A 120 -27.88 -10.50 -9.90
CA PRO A 120 -26.58 -10.01 -9.46
C PRO A 120 -25.89 -9.11 -10.48
N ARG A 121 -26.11 -9.34 -11.78
CA ARG A 121 -25.47 -8.55 -12.83
C ARG A 121 -26.03 -7.13 -12.90
N ILE A 122 -27.30 -6.94 -12.56
CA ILE A 122 -27.92 -5.62 -12.46
C ILE A 122 -27.33 -4.88 -11.26
N ARG A 123 -27.24 -5.56 -10.10
CA ARG A 123 -26.64 -4.98 -8.89
C ARG A 123 -25.19 -4.56 -9.11
N ASP A 124 -24.39 -5.43 -9.72
CA ASP A 124 -22.98 -5.14 -10.06
C ASP A 124 -22.87 -3.93 -10.96
N THR A 125 -23.63 -3.88 -12.05
CA THR A 125 -23.58 -2.78 -13.01
C THR A 125 -24.00 -1.45 -12.37
N ALA A 126 -25.05 -1.47 -11.53
CA ALA A 126 -25.51 -0.29 -10.80
C ALA A 126 -24.46 0.19 -9.78
N SER A 127 -23.76 -0.74 -9.12
CA SER A 127 -22.78 -0.41 -8.07
C SER A 127 -21.59 0.42 -8.58
N TYR A 128 -21.21 0.29 -9.85
CA TYR A 128 -20.16 1.12 -10.46
C TYR A 128 -20.54 2.60 -10.56
N ALA A 129 -21.84 2.93 -10.59
CA ALA A 129 -22.31 4.31 -10.70
C ALA A 129 -22.37 5.03 -9.34
N LEU A 130 -22.16 4.35 -8.21
CA LEU A 130 -22.42 4.91 -6.87
C LEU A 130 -21.52 6.08 -6.49
N CYS A 131 -20.28 6.13 -6.98
CA CYS A 131 -19.37 7.24 -6.68
C CYS A 131 -19.51 8.44 -7.63
N TRP A 132 -20.49 8.44 -8.54
CA TRP A 132 -20.68 9.54 -9.46
C TRP A 132 -21.04 10.85 -8.71
N PRO A 133 -20.29 11.95 -8.91
CA PRO A 133 -20.72 13.28 -8.47
C PRO A 133 -22.10 13.66 -9.03
N GLY A 134 -22.87 14.40 -8.24
CA GLY A 134 -24.19 14.91 -8.65
C GLY A 134 -25.37 13.98 -8.35
N LEU A 135 -25.15 12.79 -7.80
CA LEU A 135 -26.23 11.93 -7.30
C LEU A 135 -26.82 12.47 -5.98
N ALA A 136 -28.14 12.33 -5.82
CA ALA A 136 -28.83 12.63 -4.57
C ALA A 136 -28.47 11.59 -3.51
N ALA A 137 -27.50 11.93 -2.64
CA ALA A 137 -26.91 11.03 -1.66
C ALA A 137 -27.93 10.52 -0.63
N ASP A 138 -28.79 11.40 -0.14
CA ASP A 138 -29.87 11.11 0.82
C ASP A 138 -30.81 9.99 0.34
N ARG A 139 -31.07 9.93 -0.97
CA ARG A 139 -31.94 8.91 -1.58
C ARG A 139 -31.26 7.56 -1.76
N LEU A 140 -29.96 7.57 -2.06
CA LEU A 140 -29.20 6.34 -2.34
C LEU A 140 -28.68 5.66 -1.09
N LEU A 141 -28.39 6.43 -0.06
CA LEU A 141 -27.66 5.96 1.11
C LEU A 141 -28.33 4.78 1.82
N PRO A 142 -29.67 4.70 1.99
CA PRO A 142 -30.31 3.51 2.57
C PRO A 142 -30.02 2.23 1.78
N ALA A 143 -30.02 2.30 0.44
CA ALA A 143 -29.74 1.16 -0.42
C ALA A 143 -28.25 0.78 -0.42
N ILE A 144 -27.36 1.78 -0.38
CA ILE A 144 -25.91 1.56 -0.22
C ILE A 144 -25.63 0.83 1.10
N LEU A 145 -26.18 1.34 2.22
CA LEU A 145 -25.99 0.75 3.55
C LEU A 145 -26.51 -0.70 3.59
N ALA A 146 -27.70 -0.97 3.05
CA ALA A 146 -28.21 -2.33 2.93
C ALA A 146 -27.30 -3.22 2.07
N GLY A 147 -26.74 -2.68 0.98
CA GLY A 147 -25.81 -3.38 0.10
C GLY A 147 -24.48 -3.72 0.77
N THR A 148 -23.99 -2.93 1.72
CA THR A 148 -22.74 -3.24 2.45
C THR A 148 -22.82 -4.50 3.30
N THR A 149 -24.02 -4.96 3.65
CA THR A 149 -24.27 -6.20 4.39
C THR A 149 -24.73 -7.35 3.49
N SER A 150 -24.69 -7.17 2.16
CA SER A 150 -25.06 -8.20 1.20
C SER A 150 -24.13 -9.42 1.28
N SER A 151 -24.69 -10.61 1.04
CA SER A 151 -23.89 -11.83 0.84
C SER A 151 -23.11 -11.81 -0.48
N ASP A 152 -23.49 -10.93 -1.41
CA ASP A 152 -22.79 -10.68 -2.67
C ASP A 152 -21.55 -9.82 -2.39
N ALA A 153 -20.37 -10.46 -2.41
CA ALA A 153 -19.11 -9.81 -2.07
C ALA A 153 -18.75 -8.64 -2.98
N VAL A 154 -19.15 -8.67 -4.25
CA VAL A 154 -18.86 -7.58 -5.21
C VAL A 154 -19.71 -6.36 -4.87
N LEU A 155 -21.00 -6.56 -4.68
CA LEU A 155 -21.92 -5.50 -4.26
C LEU A 155 -21.53 -4.92 -2.90
N ALA A 156 -21.24 -5.78 -1.90
CA ALA A 156 -20.84 -5.33 -0.57
C ALA A 156 -19.60 -4.45 -0.66
N ARG A 157 -18.57 -4.86 -1.42
CA ARG A 157 -17.36 -4.07 -1.64
C ARG A 157 -17.64 -2.72 -2.28
N HIS A 158 -18.38 -2.68 -3.40
CA HIS A 158 -18.65 -1.41 -4.10
C HIS A 158 -19.53 -0.46 -3.28
N CYS A 159 -20.52 -0.97 -2.55
CA CYS A 159 -21.32 -0.15 -1.63
C CYS A 159 -20.46 0.39 -0.49
N SER A 160 -19.56 -0.42 0.08
CA SER A 160 -18.66 0.02 1.14
C SER A 160 -17.64 1.04 0.65
N GLU A 161 -17.12 0.87 -0.57
CA GLU A 161 -16.25 1.86 -1.23
C GLU A 161 -17.01 3.17 -1.49
N ALA A 162 -18.28 3.08 -1.92
CA ALA A 162 -19.11 4.25 -2.14
C ALA A 162 -19.28 5.13 -0.89
N LEU A 163 -19.30 4.55 0.31
CA LEU A 163 -19.37 5.32 1.56
C LEU A 163 -18.16 6.24 1.80
N LEU A 164 -17.02 5.98 1.15
CA LEU A 164 -15.85 6.86 1.19
C LEU A 164 -15.98 8.08 0.27
N CYS A 165 -16.95 8.06 -0.66
CA CYS A 165 -17.14 9.16 -1.60
C CYS A 165 -17.72 10.39 -0.85
N PRO A 166 -17.14 11.61 -0.99
CA PRO A 166 -17.44 12.77 -0.15
C PRO A 166 -18.92 13.17 -0.08
N GLN A 167 -19.70 12.88 -1.13
CA GLN A 167 -21.13 13.17 -1.15
C GLN A 167 -21.94 12.41 -0.09
N TYR A 168 -21.45 11.25 0.38
CA TYR A 168 -22.14 10.42 1.38
C TYR A 168 -21.72 10.72 2.83
N HIS A 169 -20.57 11.37 3.04
CA HIS A 169 -20.11 11.77 4.37
C HIS A 169 -21.06 12.76 5.08
N ARG A 170 -21.71 13.65 4.32
CA ARG A 170 -22.49 14.78 4.89
C ARG A 170 -23.91 14.43 5.34
N ALA A 171 -24.35 13.18 5.18
CA ALA A 171 -25.76 12.81 5.32
C ALA A 171 -26.20 12.35 6.73
N GLY A 172 -25.34 12.40 7.75
CA GLY A 172 -25.77 12.09 9.13
C GLY A 172 -25.90 10.60 9.47
N HIS A 173 -25.27 9.71 8.71
CA HIS A 173 -25.33 8.25 8.90
C HIS A 173 -24.15 7.67 9.69
N ARG A 174 -23.55 8.50 10.54
CA ARG A 174 -22.38 8.13 11.36
C ARG A 174 -22.61 6.84 12.13
N GLU A 175 -23.72 6.72 12.86
CA GLU A 175 -24.00 5.51 13.66
C GLU A 175 -24.15 4.26 12.78
N THR A 176 -24.80 4.36 11.62
CA THR A 176 -24.95 3.19 10.73
C THR A 176 -23.63 2.75 10.12
N ILE A 177 -22.73 3.69 9.80
CA ILE A 177 -21.37 3.34 9.33
C ILE A 177 -20.57 2.72 10.49
N LEU A 178 -20.76 3.21 11.72
CA LEU A 178 -20.13 2.62 12.89
C LEU A 178 -20.63 1.19 13.16
N ASP A 179 -21.92 0.91 12.96
CA ASP A 179 -22.47 -0.46 13.07
C ASP A 179 -21.81 -1.44 12.10
N LEU A 180 -21.30 -0.97 10.95
CA LEU A 180 -20.56 -1.81 10.01
C LEU A 180 -19.19 -2.26 10.53
N LEU A 181 -18.59 -1.54 11.49
CA LEU A 181 -17.38 -2.00 12.15
C LEU A 181 -17.63 -3.34 12.83
N ASP A 182 -18.75 -3.46 13.53
CA ASP A 182 -19.12 -4.67 14.26
C ASP A 182 -19.83 -5.71 13.38
N GLY A 183 -20.02 -5.41 12.09
CA GLY A 183 -20.68 -6.25 11.09
C GLY A 183 -19.93 -7.54 10.73
N GLU A 184 -20.65 -8.50 10.11
CA GLU A 184 -20.11 -9.84 9.78
C GLU A 184 -19.07 -9.83 8.66
N SER A 185 -19.16 -8.85 7.76
CA SER A 185 -18.27 -8.71 6.63
C SER A 185 -16.97 -7.99 7.02
N ALA A 186 -15.84 -8.68 6.83
CA ALA A 186 -14.51 -8.10 7.06
C ALA A 186 -14.24 -6.89 6.15
N GLU A 187 -14.75 -6.91 4.91
CA GLU A 187 -14.64 -5.76 4.00
C GLU A 187 -15.42 -4.57 4.54
N SER A 188 -16.66 -4.77 4.97
CA SER A 188 -17.51 -3.70 5.49
C SER A 188 -16.89 -3.06 6.73
N SER A 189 -16.34 -3.88 7.64
CA SER A 189 -15.59 -3.37 8.80
C SER A 189 -14.35 -2.57 8.40
N ARG A 190 -13.59 -3.04 7.40
CA ARG A 190 -12.40 -2.35 6.89
C ARG A 190 -12.75 -0.99 6.28
N PHE A 191 -13.81 -0.90 5.49
CA PHE A 191 -14.23 0.36 4.87
C PHE A 191 -14.82 1.33 5.89
N ALA A 192 -15.59 0.84 6.86
CA ALA A 192 -16.04 1.66 7.98
C ALA A 192 -14.85 2.24 8.78
N LEU A 193 -13.76 1.49 8.89
CA LEU A 193 -12.54 1.98 9.50
C LEU A 193 -11.83 3.05 8.66
N LEU A 194 -11.76 2.88 7.32
CA LEU A 194 -11.24 3.91 6.43
C LEU A 194 -12.07 5.20 6.48
N TRP A 195 -13.39 5.07 6.64
CA TRP A 195 -14.28 6.20 6.88
C TRP A 195 -13.95 6.89 8.20
N LEU A 196 -13.77 6.13 9.28
CA LEU A 196 -13.37 6.67 10.60
C LEU A 196 -12.05 7.45 10.58
N VAL A 197 -11.11 7.11 9.69
CA VAL A 197 -9.85 7.85 9.53
C VAL A 197 -10.11 9.32 9.19
N GLN A 198 -11.16 9.59 8.42
CA GLN A 198 -11.54 10.95 8.01
C GLN A 198 -12.23 11.74 9.11
N GLU A 199 -12.69 11.07 10.17
CA GLU A 199 -13.41 11.71 11.28
C GLU A 199 -12.43 12.19 12.37
N PRO A 200 -12.46 13.49 12.75
CA PRO A 200 -11.51 14.05 13.72
C PRO A 200 -11.64 13.45 15.14
N ASP A 201 -12.84 13.03 15.54
CA ASP A 201 -13.15 12.57 16.91
C ASP A 201 -13.44 11.04 16.97
N SER A 202 -12.68 10.24 16.23
CA SER A 202 -12.88 8.78 16.13
C SER A 202 -11.91 7.93 16.95
N ASP A 203 -11.00 8.53 17.72
CA ASP A 203 -9.93 7.83 18.43
C ASP A 203 -10.45 6.72 19.37
N GLU A 204 -11.50 6.97 20.17
CA GLU A 204 -12.10 5.93 21.04
C GLU A 204 -12.73 4.78 20.26
N ARG A 205 -13.28 5.05 19.08
CA ARG A 205 -13.84 4.02 18.20
C ARG A 205 -12.73 3.21 17.52
N LEU A 206 -11.61 3.85 17.16
CA LEU A 206 -10.42 3.15 16.68
C LEU A 206 -9.84 2.23 17.76
N VAL A 207 -9.82 2.68 19.03
CA VAL A 207 -9.43 1.83 20.16
C VAL A 207 -10.39 0.65 20.31
N ALA A 208 -11.70 0.87 20.23
CA ALA A 208 -12.69 -0.23 20.27
C ALA A 208 -12.51 -1.22 19.09
N ALA A 209 -12.16 -0.72 17.90
CA ALA A 209 -11.92 -1.55 16.71
C ALA A 209 -10.70 -2.48 16.84
N LEU A 210 -9.81 -2.25 17.83
CA LEU A 210 -8.73 -3.19 18.16
C LEU A 210 -9.24 -4.50 18.78
N ASP A 211 -10.50 -4.56 19.20
CA ASP A 211 -11.14 -5.76 19.71
C ASP A 211 -12.11 -6.40 18.70
N ASN A 212 -12.10 -5.89 17.46
CA ASN A 212 -12.93 -6.43 16.38
C ASN A 212 -12.58 -7.89 16.08
N ARG A 213 -13.57 -8.71 15.69
CA ARG A 213 -13.33 -10.13 15.33
C ARG A 213 -12.41 -10.31 14.13
N HIS A 214 -12.39 -9.35 13.20
CA HIS A 214 -11.64 -9.43 11.96
C HIS A 214 -10.22 -8.88 12.14
N ALA A 215 -9.21 -9.73 11.93
CA ALA A 215 -7.80 -9.35 12.11
C ALA A 215 -7.39 -8.17 11.21
N GLY A 216 -7.88 -8.12 9.98
CA GLY A 216 -7.61 -7.00 9.06
C GLY A 216 -8.09 -5.66 9.59
N THR A 217 -9.27 -5.63 10.24
CA THR A 217 -9.80 -4.43 10.89
C THR A 217 -8.94 -4.02 12.08
N ARG A 218 -8.57 -4.97 12.95
CA ARG A 218 -7.67 -4.70 14.10
C ARG A 218 -6.32 -4.14 13.65
N SER A 219 -5.70 -4.75 12.64
CA SER A 219 -4.43 -4.29 12.07
C SER A 219 -4.52 -2.88 11.48
N ALA A 220 -5.58 -2.59 10.74
CA ALA A 220 -5.80 -1.28 10.15
C ALA A 220 -6.08 -0.22 11.24
N ALA A 221 -6.88 -0.56 12.26
CA ALA A 221 -7.14 0.28 13.42
C ALA A 221 -5.85 0.67 14.15
N LEU A 222 -4.99 -0.32 14.41
CA LEU A 222 -3.72 -0.11 15.11
C LEU A 222 -2.81 0.84 14.33
N ARG A 223 -2.67 0.63 13.02
CA ARG A 223 -1.86 1.49 12.16
C ARG A 223 -2.36 2.93 12.19
N VAL A 224 -3.65 3.14 11.95
CA VAL A 224 -4.27 4.47 11.93
C VAL A 224 -4.11 5.18 13.27
N LEU A 225 -4.34 4.47 14.38
CA LEU A 225 -4.19 5.04 15.72
C LEU A 225 -2.75 5.50 15.97
N CYS A 226 -1.75 4.72 15.54
CA CYS A 226 -0.35 5.07 15.69
C CYS A 226 0.09 6.22 14.80
N GLU A 227 -0.44 6.31 13.58
CA GLU A 227 -0.18 7.44 12.67
C GLU A 227 -0.79 8.75 13.20
N ARG A 228 -2.00 8.72 13.75
CA ARG A 228 -2.70 9.91 14.27
C ARG A 228 -2.18 10.36 15.63
N ARG A 229 -1.84 9.42 16.51
CA ARG A 229 -1.53 9.66 17.92
C ARG A 229 -0.30 8.86 18.38
N PRO A 230 0.88 9.05 17.77
CA PRO A 230 2.08 8.28 18.11
C PRO A 230 2.50 8.43 19.59
N ASP A 231 2.03 9.48 20.26
CA ASP A 231 2.34 9.79 21.66
C ASP A 231 1.20 9.45 22.65
N ASP A 232 0.14 8.73 22.22
CA ASP A 232 -0.92 8.31 23.14
C ASP A 232 -0.37 7.30 24.17
N PRO A 233 -0.47 7.58 25.49
CA PRO A 233 0.10 6.73 26.55
C PRO A 233 -0.53 5.34 26.64
N ARG A 234 -1.69 5.11 26.00
CA ARG A 234 -2.35 3.80 25.92
C ARG A 234 -1.74 2.89 24.87
N LEU A 235 -1.05 3.45 23.87
CA LEU A 235 -0.52 2.69 22.72
C LEU A 235 0.35 1.49 23.13
N PRO A 236 1.32 1.59 24.06
CA PRO A 236 2.14 0.43 24.42
C PRO A 236 1.30 -0.76 24.92
N LYS A 237 0.26 -0.49 25.73
CA LYS A 237 -0.63 -1.54 26.22
C LYS A 237 -1.45 -2.17 25.10
N LEU A 238 -1.94 -1.35 24.16
CA LEU A 238 -2.72 -1.79 23.00
C LEU A 238 -1.86 -2.61 22.03
N ILE A 239 -0.66 -2.13 21.71
CA ILE A 239 0.30 -2.84 20.84
C ILE A 239 0.71 -4.17 21.46
N ARG A 240 1.00 -4.22 22.77
CA ARG A 240 1.33 -5.48 23.46
C ARG A 240 0.20 -6.51 23.35
N LYS A 241 -1.06 -6.06 23.45
CA LYS A 241 -2.23 -6.94 23.25
C LYS A 241 -2.26 -7.52 21.82
N GLN A 242 -2.00 -6.70 20.81
CA GLN A 242 -1.99 -7.14 19.41
C GLN A 242 -0.77 -8.01 19.05
N LEU A 243 0.42 -7.74 19.63
CA LEU A 243 1.60 -8.61 19.49
C LEU A 243 1.38 -10.02 20.04
N ALA A 244 0.51 -10.17 21.06
CA ALA A 244 0.17 -11.47 21.63
C ALA A 244 -0.78 -12.29 20.75
N ASP A 245 -1.47 -11.67 19.78
CA ASP A 245 -2.40 -12.30 18.85
C ASP A 245 -1.69 -12.66 17.53
N LEU A 246 -1.60 -13.96 17.23
CA LEU A 246 -0.91 -14.47 16.04
C LEU A 246 -1.44 -13.91 14.71
N SER A 247 -2.70 -13.49 14.66
CA SER A 247 -3.31 -12.94 13.46
C SER A 247 -3.03 -11.45 13.23
N THR A 248 -2.54 -10.74 14.25
CA THR A 248 -2.25 -9.30 14.18
C THR A 248 -0.81 -8.94 14.54
N GLN A 249 -0.01 -9.89 15.04
CA GLN A 249 1.37 -9.68 15.48
C GLN A 249 2.27 -9.01 14.44
N ASP A 250 2.14 -9.35 13.15
CA ASP A 250 2.96 -8.76 12.08
C ASP A 250 2.65 -7.28 11.89
N ALA A 251 1.36 -6.92 11.90
CA ALA A 251 0.94 -5.52 11.83
C ALA A 251 1.40 -4.73 13.06
N ALA A 252 1.32 -5.35 14.24
CA ALA A 252 1.78 -4.73 15.48
C ALA A 252 3.30 -4.54 15.52
N ALA A 253 4.09 -5.50 15.02
CA ALA A 253 5.53 -5.36 14.90
C ALA A 253 5.93 -4.28 13.87
N LYS A 254 5.23 -4.18 12.74
CA LYS A 254 5.39 -3.08 11.77
C LYS A 254 5.10 -1.71 12.37
N VAL A 255 4.09 -1.63 13.24
CA VAL A 255 3.80 -0.40 13.98
C VAL A 255 4.94 -0.05 14.94
N CYS A 256 5.53 -1.02 15.64
CA CYS A 256 6.72 -0.77 16.46
C CYS A 256 7.89 -0.22 15.65
N LEU A 257 8.11 -0.69 14.41
CA LEU A 257 9.12 -0.13 13.51
C LEU A 257 8.88 1.35 13.19
N LEU A 258 7.61 1.76 13.03
CA LEU A 258 7.25 3.16 12.77
C LEU A 258 7.42 4.04 14.02
N LEU A 259 7.18 3.50 15.21
CA LEU A 259 7.36 4.20 16.48
C LEU A 259 8.82 4.27 16.92
N ASP A 260 9.66 3.35 16.45
CA ASP A 260 11.10 3.29 16.71
C ASP A 260 11.40 3.38 18.22
N ARG A 261 12.26 4.31 18.68
CA ARG A 261 12.60 4.46 20.10
C ARG A 261 11.41 4.75 21.02
N ARG A 262 10.25 5.20 20.51
CA ARG A 262 9.04 5.42 21.32
C ARG A 262 8.43 4.12 21.82
N ALA A 263 8.76 3.00 21.18
CA ALA A 263 8.29 1.67 21.53
C ALA A 263 9.30 0.85 22.38
N VAL A 264 10.31 1.49 22.99
CA VAL A 264 11.31 0.85 23.89
C VAL A 264 10.68 -0.13 24.88
N GLY A 265 9.55 0.23 25.49
CA GLY A 265 8.86 -0.59 26.49
C GLY A 265 8.15 -1.84 25.95
N LEU A 266 8.34 -2.18 24.66
CA LEU A 266 7.75 -3.34 23.98
C LEU A 266 8.78 -4.38 23.53
N ALA A 267 10.06 -4.22 23.87
CA ALA A 267 11.12 -5.15 23.49
C ALA A 267 10.82 -6.59 23.94
N ASP A 268 10.34 -6.77 25.17
CA ASP A 268 9.92 -8.07 25.73
C ASP A 268 8.81 -8.74 24.90
N ALA A 269 7.82 -7.96 24.48
CA ALA A 269 6.69 -8.44 23.69
C ALA A 269 7.11 -8.79 22.25
N LEU A 270 8.07 -8.04 21.68
CA LEU A 270 8.62 -8.29 20.34
C LEU A 270 9.49 -9.55 20.31
N GLU A 271 10.32 -9.76 21.34
CA GLU A 271 11.09 -11.00 21.51
C GLU A 271 10.16 -12.22 21.57
N LEU A 272 9.11 -12.13 22.39
CA LEU A 272 8.11 -13.19 22.49
C LEU A 272 7.35 -13.41 21.17
N SER A 273 7.05 -12.34 20.42
CA SER A 273 6.42 -12.44 19.11
C SER A 273 7.33 -13.12 18.08
N ALA A 274 8.61 -12.78 18.05
CA ALA A 274 9.60 -13.43 17.18
C ALA A 274 9.71 -14.93 17.49
N ALA A 275 9.75 -15.29 18.78
CA ALA A 275 9.79 -16.69 19.22
C ALA A 275 8.53 -17.49 18.84
N ARG A 276 7.35 -16.85 18.83
CA ARG A 276 6.06 -17.48 18.49
C ARG A 276 5.75 -17.51 17.00
N ALA A 277 6.45 -16.72 16.20
CA ALA A 277 6.20 -16.61 14.78
C ALA A 277 6.40 -17.96 14.06
N THR A 278 5.31 -18.48 13.48
CA THR A 278 5.28 -19.76 12.77
C THR A 278 5.84 -19.66 11.35
N ASN A 279 5.86 -18.45 10.77
CA ASN A 279 6.41 -18.19 9.45
C ASN A 279 7.60 -17.22 9.55
N MET A 280 8.57 -17.43 8.66
CA MET A 280 9.80 -16.65 8.61
C MET A 280 9.54 -15.13 8.42
N PRO A 281 8.65 -14.67 7.52
CA PRO A 281 8.41 -13.23 7.35
C PRO A 281 7.96 -12.52 8.64
N SER A 282 7.03 -13.11 9.40
CA SER A 282 6.54 -12.51 10.64
C SER A 282 7.63 -12.46 11.70
N ARG A 283 8.48 -13.49 11.77
CA ARG A 283 9.63 -13.53 12.67
C ARG A 283 10.60 -12.40 12.35
N LEU A 284 10.96 -12.24 11.07
CA LEU A 284 11.89 -11.21 10.64
C LEU A 284 11.39 -9.80 10.94
N VAL A 285 10.10 -9.53 10.72
CA VAL A 285 9.50 -8.23 11.07
C VAL A 285 9.61 -7.97 12.57
N ALA A 286 9.35 -8.98 13.41
CA ALA A 286 9.51 -8.85 14.86
C ALA A 286 10.96 -8.60 15.28
N LEU A 287 11.94 -9.28 14.67
CA LEU A 287 13.37 -9.08 14.95
C LEU A 287 13.86 -7.69 14.52
N HIS A 288 13.43 -7.20 13.36
CA HIS A 288 13.74 -5.83 12.93
C HIS A 288 13.11 -4.80 13.87
N ALA A 289 11.86 -5.01 14.26
CA ALA A 289 11.18 -4.16 15.22
C ALA A 289 11.93 -4.15 16.55
N LEU A 290 12.38 -5.31 17.03
CA LEU A 290 13.15 -5.45 18.26
C LEU A 290 14.44 -4.63 18.21
N ALA A 291 15.20 -4.71 17.12
CA ALA A 291 16.43 -3.94 16.93
C ALA A 291 16.17 -2.43 16.85
N ALA A 292 15.04 -2.00 16.28
CA ALA A 292 14.65 -0.60 16.20
C ALA A 292 14.27 0.00 17.56
N VAL A 293 13.53 -0.77 18.38
CA VAL A 293 13.08 -0.26 19.69
C VAL A 293 14.17 -0.33 20.76
N ALA A 294 15.12 -1.26 20.67
CA ALA A 294 16.10 -1.55 21.71
C ALA A 294 17.53 -1.15 21.30
N VAL A 295 17.69 0.09 20.84
CA VAL A 295 19.00 0.64 20.44
C VAL A 295 20.01 0.51 21.59
N ASP A 296 21.23 0.10 21.26
CA ASP A 296 22.35 -0.13 22.19
C ASP A 296 22.09 -1.19 23.28
N SER A 297 21.12 -2.08 23.08
CA SER A 297 20.81 -3.17 24.03
C SER A 297 21.65 -4.43 23.78
N SER A 298 22.57 -4.74 24.69
CA SER A 298 23.35 -5.99 24.65
C SER A 298 22.48 -7.24 24.71
N HIS A 299 21.39 -7.22 25.49
CA HIS A 299 20.44 -8.34 25.55
C HIS A 299 19.81 -8.61 24.18
N VAL A 300 19.42 -7.56 23.45
CA VAL A 300 18.84 -7.73 22.10
C VAL A 300 19.88 -8.22 21.11
N ALA A 301 21.14 -7.79 21.22
CA ALA A 301 22.22 -8.36 20.41
C ALA A 301 22.38 -9.87 20.66
N GLU A 302 22.34 -10.32 21.91
CA GLU A 302 22.39 -11.76 22.26
C GLU A 302 21.20 -12.54 21.68
N VAL A 303 19.98 -11.98 21.77
CA VAL A 303 18.78 -12.57 21.17
C VAL A 303 18.92 -12.72 19.66
N LEU A 304 19.36 -11.65 18.97
CA LEU A 304 19.58 -11.70 17.53
C LEU A 304 20.67 -12.72 17.15
N LEU A 305 21.72 -12.85 17.96
CA LEU A 305 22.81 -13.81 17.70
C LEU A 305 22.31 -15.25 17.81
N ALA A 306 21.53 -15.55 18.84
CA ALA A 306 20.90 -16.86 18.99
C ALA A 306 19.99 -17.20 17.79
N HIS A 307 19.24 -16.23 17.26
CA HIS A 307 18.45 -16.42 16.05
C HIS A 307 19.32 -16.61 14.79
N TYR A 308 20.44 -15.88 14.69
CA TYR A 308 21.38 -16.00 13.57
C TYR A 308 22.06 -17.38 13.53
N GLU A 309 22.45 -17.90 14.70
CA GLU A 309 23.02 -19.24 14.87
C GLU A 309 21.97 -20.34 14.61
N ALA A 310 20.74 -20.18 15.08
CA ALA A 310 19.68 -21.14 14.81
C ALA A 310 19.31 -21.22 13.32
N ALA A 311 19.50 -20.13 12.57
CA ALA A 311 19.18 -20.08 11.14
C ALA A 311 20.11 -20.97 10.28
N THR A 312 21.27 -21.41 10.77
CA THR A 312 22.20 -22.27 9.98
C THR A 312 21.56 -23.59 9.54
N ASP A 313 20.67 -24.12 10.36
CA ASP A 313 20.04 -25.42 10.14
C ASP A 313 18.69 -25.31 9.40
N SER A 314 18.32 -24.10 8.95
CA SER A 314 17.03 -23.80 8.34
C SER A 314 17.10 -23.84 6.82
N ALA A 315 16.02 -24.33 6.17
CA ALA A 315 15.88 -24.32 4.71
C ALA A 315 15.95 -22.92 4.08
N TYR A 316 15.80 -21.86 4.90
CA TYR A 316 15.83 -20.46 4.51
C TYR A 316 16.96 -19.69 5.22
N GLY A 317 17.96 -20.41 5.73
CA GLY A 317 18.98 -19.87 6.64
C GLY A 317 19.71 -18.65 6.12
N SER A 318 20.02 -18.60 4.82
CA SER A 318 20.70 -17.45 4.20
C SER A 318 19.87 -16.17 4.25
N ALA A 319 18.57 -16.24 3.94
CA ALA A 319 17.68 -15.08 3.96
C ALA A 319 17.40 -14.58 5.38
N GLU A 320 17.26 -15.50 6.33
CA GLU A 320 17.05 -15.17 7.75
C GLU A 320 18.28 -14.48 8.35
N ARG A 321 19.47 -15.03 8.08
CA ARG A 321 20.75 -14.43 8.49
C ARG A 321 20.97 -13.05 7.89
N GLN A 322 20.74 -12.90 6.60
CA GLN A 322 20.87 -11.60 5.94
C GLN A 322 19.95 -10.56 6.57
N SER A 323 18.71 -10.94 6.85
CA SER A 323 17.73 -10.06 7.49
C SER A 323 18.13 -9.66 8.91
N ILE A 324 18.74 -10.57 9.68
CA ILE A 324 19.28 -10.24 11.00
C ILE A 324 20.45 -9.25 10.86
N LEU A 325 21.38 -9.48 9.92
CA LEU A 325 22.49 -8.57 9.66
C LEU A 325 22.00 -7.16 9.29
N GLN A 326 20.90 -7.04 8.55
CA GLN A 326 20.29 -5.74 8.21
C GLN A 326 19.67 -5.02 9.41
N ALA A 327 19.31 -5.74 10.48
CA ALA A 327 18.77 -5.15 11.70
C ALA A 327 19.87 -4.67 12.66
N LEU A 328 21.03 -5.33 12.65
CA LEU A 328 22.14 -5.09 13.59
C LEU A 328 22.71 -3.67 13.64
N PRO A 329 22.81 -2.89 12.53
CA PRO A 329 23.36 -1.54 12.60
C PRO A 329 22.61 -0.62 13.57
N ARG A 330 21.33 -0.91 13.84
CA ARG A 330 20.50 -0.16 14.80
C ARG A 330 20.94 -0.35 16.25
N LEU A 331 21.68 -1.42 16.56
CA LEU A 331 22.19 -1.70 17.89
C LEU A 331 23.55 -1.03 18.16
N GLY A 332 24.20 -0.48 17.14
CA GLY A 332 25.50 0.18 17.27
C GLY A 332 26.54 -0.70 17.97
N VAL A 333 27.13 -0.17 19.05
CA VAL A 333 28.19 -0.84 19.82
C VAL A 333 27.74 -2.17 20.43
N ALA A 334 26.45 -2.34 20.73
CA ALA A 334 25.95 -3.57 21.33
C ALA A 334 26.05 -4.78 20.37
N ALA A 335 26.14 -4.54 19.06
CA ALA A 335 26.35 -5.59 18.07
C ALA A 335 27.78 -6.16 18.07
N ALA A 336 28.70 -5.68 18.92
CA ALA A 336 30.09 -6.15 18.98
C ALA A 336 30.24 -7.67 19.22
N ASN A 337 29.23 -8.33 19.82
CA ASN A 337 29.24 -9.78 20.00
C ASN A 337 29.21 -10.57 18.67
N PHE A 338 28.78 -9.94 17.57
CA PHE A 338 28.77 -10.54 16.23
C PHE A 338 30.12 -10.44 15.50
N LEU A 339 31.14 -9.80 16.09
CA LEU A 339 32.43 -9.60 15.40
C LEU A 339 33.05 -10.89 14.84
N PRO A 340 33.04 -12.04 15.54
CA PRO A 340 33.55 -13.29 14.97
C PRO A 340 32.82 -13.71 13.68
N GLU A 341 31.50 -13.57 13.64
CA GLU A 341 30.67 -13.93 12.48
C GLU A 341 30.88 -12.94 11.33
N LEU A 342 30.99 -11.65 11.64
CA LEU A 342 31.27 -10.60 10.65
C LEU A 342 32.66 -10.79 10.03
N GLU A 343 33.66 -11.12 10.84
CA GLU A 343 35.01 -11.46 10.38
C GLU A 343 35.00 -12.71 9.48
N ALA A 344 34.22 -13.73 9.82
CA ALA A 344 34.07 -14.93 9.00
C ALA A 344 33.39 -14.63 7.65
N ILE A 345 32.38 -13.75 7.62
CA ILE A 345 31.72 -13.32 6.38
C ILE A 345 32.72 -12.61 5.45
N LEU A 346 33.53 -11.69 6.00
CA LEU A 346 34.51 -10.94 5.20
C LEU A 346 35.70 -11.80 4.75
N ALA A 347 36.05 -12.84 5.50
CA ALA A 347 37.11 -13.78 5.13
C ALA A 347 36.72 -14.73 3.98
N ASP A 348 35.43 -14.95 3.77
CA ASP A 348 34.91 -15.79 2.70
C ASP A 348 34.61 -14.97 1.43
N PRO A 349 35.38 -15.13 0.34
CA PRO A 349 35.17 -14.36 -0.87
C PRO A 349 33.85 -14.67 -1.60
N GLU A 350 33.25 -15.83 -1.38
CA GLU A 350 31.99 -16.25 -2.03
C GLU A 350 30.75 -15.79 -1.24
N ASN A 351 30.93 -15.31 -0.01
CA ASN A 351 29.82 -14.92 0.85
C ASN A 351 29.19 -13.61 0.34
N GLY A 352 27.90 -13.65 -0.04
CA GLY A 352 27.18 -12.48 -0.54
C GLY A 352 26.82 -11.41 0.51
N ALA A 353 27.02 -11.70 1.80
CA ALA A 353 26.61 -10.83 2.91
C ALA A 353 27.70 -9.83 3.35
N TYR A 354 28.79 -9.67 2.58
CA TYR A 354 29.87 -8.74 2.93
C TYR A 354 29.39 -7.30 3.13
N ARG A 355 28.37 -6.86 2.39
CA ARG A 355 27.83 -5.49 2.51
C ARG A 355 27.21 -5.29 3.88
N ASP A 356 26.30 -6.18 4.25
CA ASP A 356 25.63 -6.13 5.54
C ASP A 356 26.67 -6.26 6.67
N ALA A 357 27.71 -7.08 6.49
CA ALA A 357 28.78 -7.21 7.48
C ALA A 357 29.60 -5.91 7.66
N LEU A 358 29.96 -5.22 6.57
CA LEU A 358 30.66 -3.94 6.62
C LEU A 358 29.82 -2.85 7.26
N ASP A 359 28.52 -2.81 6.96
CA ASP A 359 27.57 -1.85 7.56
C ASP A 359 27.48 -2.05 9.07
N VAL A 360 27.43 -3.30 9.54
CA VAL A 360 27.42 -3.61 10.98
C VAL A 360 28.74 -3.24 11.64
N ILE A 361 29.90 -3.56 11.04
CA ILE A 361 31.22 -3.17 11.55
C ILE A 361 31.32 -1.65 11.68
N ALA A 362 30.84 -0.92 10.67
CA ALA A 362 30.81 0.54 10.69
C ALA A 362 29.93 1.07 11.84
N ALA A 363 28.76 0.47 12.05
CA ALA A 363 27.84 0.87 13.12
C ALA A 363 28.37 0.55 14.53
N ILE A 364 29.12 -0.53 14.70
CA ILE A 364 29.82 -0.85 15.97
C ILE A 364 30.91 0.20 16.25
N GLY A 365 31.54 0.73 15.20
CA GLY A 365 32.54 1.80 15.29
C GLY A 365 33.80 1.34 16.03
N PRO A 366 34.35 2.16 16.96
CA PRO A 366 35.58 1.83 17.69
C PRO A 366 35.65 0.46 18.38
N ALA A 367 34.53 -0.08 18.84
CA ALA A 367 34.58 -1.42 19.44
C ALA A 367 34.98 -2.52 18.43
N ALA A 368 34.86 -2.27 17.12
CA ALA A 368 35.17 -3.21 16.06
C ALA A 368 36.60 -3.08 15.49
N CYS A 369 37.49 -2.31 16.10
CA CYS A 369 38.84 -2.06 15.56
C CYS A 369 39.70 -3.31 15.36
N ARG A 370 39.39 -4.42 16.04
CA ARG A 370 40.01 -5.72 15.76
C ARG A 370 39.79 -6.23 14.34
N ALA A 371 38.69 -5.83 13.68
CA ALA A 371 38.36 -6.21 12.31
C ALA A 371 39.10 -5.38 11.25
N ALA A 372 39.76 -4.28 11.64
CA ALA A 372 40.41 -3.37 10.70
C ALA A 372 41.40 -4.04 9.74
N PRO A 373 42.30 -4.96 10.16
CA PRO A 373 43.21 -5.65 9.24
C PRO A 373 42.46 -6.43 8.16
N LEU A 374 41.33 -7.03 8.51
CA LEU A 374 40.54 -7.86 7.63
C LEU A 374 39.73 -7.00 6.63
N VAL A 375 39.22 -5.84 7.07
CA VAL A 375 38.59 -4.86 6.17
C VAL A 375 39.61 -4.27 5.19
N VAL A 376 40.86 -4.02 5.63
CA VAL A 376 41.95 -3.58 4.73
C VAL A 376 42.28 -4.65 3.69
N GLN A 377 42.38 -5.92 4.10
CA GLN A 377 42.57 -7.03 3.17
C GLN A 377 41.42 -7.13 2.17
N PHE A 378 40.19 -6.95 2.64
CA PHE A 378 39.00 -6.93 1.79
C PHE A 378 39.05 -5.79 0.76
N LEU A 379 39.50 -4.60 1.16
CA LEU A 379 39.69 -3.44 0.28
C LEU A 379 40.76 -3.69 -0.80
N ALA A 380 41.76 -4.54 -0.52
CA ALA A 380 42.83 -4.90 -1.44
C ALA A 380 42.41 -5.88 -2.55
N THR A 381 41.17 -6.37 -2.53
CA THR A 381 40.65 -7.32 -3.53
C THR A 381 40.11 -6.63 -4.79
N ASP A 382 40.05 -7.36 -5.91
CA ASP A 382 39.54 -6.89 -7.21
C ASP A 382 38.00 -6.88 -7.26
N ARG A 383 37.39 -6.17 -6.31
CA ARG A 383 35.93 -6.03 -6.20
C ARG A 383 35.46 -4.74 -6.90
N PRO A 384 34.19 -4.70 -7.36
CA PRO A 384 33.56 -3.47 -7.84
C PRO A 384 33.77 -2.29 -6.89
N TYR A 385 33.94 -1.10 -7.47
CA TYR A 385 34.16 0.16 -6.74
C TYR A 385 33.17 0.39 -5.58
N TRP A 386 31.88 0.16 -5.81
CA TRP A 386 30.85 0.40 -4.79
C TRP A 386 31.03 -0.50 -3.56
N ILE A 387 31.59 -1.71 -3.70
CA ILE A 387 31.91 -2.60 -2.57
C ILE A 387 33.13 -2.07 -1.81
N GLN A 388 34.16 -1.63 -2.54
CA GLN A 388 35.36 -1.03 -1.95
C GLN A 388 35.01 0.26 -1.20
N ALA A 389 34.04 1.04 -1.68
CA ALA A 389 33.55 2.25 -1.03
C ALA A 389 32.89 1.97 0.33
N GLU A 390 32.14 0.87 0.49
CA GLU A 390 31.56 0.45 1.77
C GLU A 390 32.67 0.00 2.74
N ALA A 391 33.68 -0.74 2.24
CA ALA A 391 34.81 -1.16 3.07
C ALA A 391 35.64 0.03 3.59
N ALA A 392 35.88 1.02 2.73
CA ALA A 392 36.52 2.26 3.13
C ALA A 392 35.65 3.05 4.13
N ALA A 393 34.33 3.09 3.97
CA ALA A 393 33.43 3.72 4.92
C ALA A 393 33.48 3.04 6.31
N ALA A 394 33.51 1.71 6.33
CA ALA A 394 33.68 0.95 7.57
C ALA A 394 35.03 1.28 8.25
N LEU A 395 36.13 1.33 7.51
CA LEU A 395 37.43 1.75 8.06
C LEU A 395 37.41 3.16 8.65
N VAL A 396 36.70 4.09 8.01
CA VAL A 396 36.51 5.44 8.54
C VAL A 396 35.76 5.42 9.88
N ALA A 397 34.68 4.63 9.96
CA ALA A 397 33.83 4.56 11.14
C ALA A 397 34.50 3.87 12.35
N LEU A 398 35.45 2.96 12.10
CA LEU A 398 36.18 2.29 13.18
C LEU A 398 36.91 3.27 14.09
N ALA A 399 37.51 4.36 13.60
CA ALA A 399 38.09 5.45 14.39
C ALA A 399 39.07 5.09 15.57
N CYS A 400 39.33 3.83 15.94
CA CYS A 400 40.53 3.47 16.71
C CYS A 400 41.66 3.20 15.75
N TYR A 401 42.59 4.12 15.78
CA TYR A 401 43.88 4.01 15.15
C TYR A 401 44.90 3.52 16.17
N PRO A 402 45.30 2.25 16.16
CA PRO A 402 46.69 1.91 16.36
C PRO A 402 47.40 2.01 15.02
N CYS A 403 48.66 2.46 15.05
CA CYS A 403 49.56 2.68 13.93
C CYS A 403 49.78 1.48 12.97
N SER A 404 49.10 0.35 13.18
CA SER A 404 49.25 -0.91 12.44
C SER A 404 48.58 -0.93 11.06
N ALA A 405 47.46 -0.22 10.85
CA ALA A 405 46.76 -0.21 9.57
C ALA A 405 47.20 0.94 8.63
N ARG A 406 47.82 2.01 9.17
CA ARG A 406 48.30 3.16 8.39
C ARG A 406 49.25 2.76 7.28
N GLY A 407 50.25 1.92 7.58
CA GLY A 407 51.20 1.44 6.57
C GLY A 407 50.55 0.59 5.49
N GLU A 408 49.44 -0.08 5.79
CA GLU A 408 48.70 -0.92 4.84
C GLU A 408 47.79 -0.06 3.93
N ILE A 409 47.14 0.98 4.49
CA ILE A 409 46.38 1.99 3.74
C ILE A 409 47.31 2.84 2.85
N GLU A 410 48.46 3.27 3.37
CA GLU A 410 49.48 3.97 2.58
C GLU A 410 50.01 3.08 1.45
N ARG A 411 50.22 1.78 1.69
CA ARG A 411 50.54 0.82 0.62
C ARG A 411 49.41 0.74 -0.43
N LEU A 412 48.15 0.69 -0.01
CA LEU A 412 47.00 0.67 -0.94
C LEU A 412 46.92 1.94 -1.79
N LEU A 413 47.16 3.11 -1.19
CA LEU A 413 47.22 4.39 -1.90
C LEU A 413 48.34 4.41 -2.96
N MET A 414 49.45 3.71 -2.70
CA MET A 414 50.62 3.61 -3.59
C MET A 414 50.46 2.60 -4.73
N ILE A 415 49.62 1.57 -4.60
CA ILE A 415 49.43 0.51 -5.62
C ILE A 415 48.62 0.97 -6.85
N GLY A 416 48.05 2.19 -6.81
CA GLY A 416 47.72 2.94 -8.04
C GLY A 416 46.37 2.63 -8.72
N HIS A 417 45.61 1.63 -8.30
CA HIS A 417 44.35 1.21 -8.94
C HIS A 417 43.05 1.68 -8.26
N LEU A 418 43.13 2.52 -7.22
CA LEU A 418 41.95 3.06 -6.54
C LEU A 418 41.33 4.21 -7.34
N GLU A 419 39.99 4.23 -7.44
CA GLU A 419 39.26 5.35 -8.03
C GLU A 419 39.56 6.67 -7.29
N PRO A 420 39.50 7.84 -7.96
CA PRO A 420 39.85 9.13 -7.36
C PRO A 420 39.04 9.48 -6.11
N GLU A 421 37.75 9.12 -6.07
CA GLU A 421 36.86 9.37 -4.93
C GLU A 421 37.24 8.52 -3.72
N LEU A 422 37.49 7.22 -3.93
CA LEU A 422 37.96 6.30 -2.88
C LEU A 422 39.32 6.73 -2.34
N ARG A 423 40.23 7.09 -3.25
CA ARG A 423 41.54 7.65 -2.90
C ARG A 423 41.37 8.92 -2.06
N GLY A 424 40.47 9.83 -2.43
CA GLY A 424 40.19 11.04 -1.66
C GLY A 424 39.68 10.75 -0.24
N ARG A 425 38.77 9.78 -0.08
CA ARG A 425 38.29 9.35 1.25
C ARG A 425 39.41 8.76 2.10
N LEU A 426 40.24 7.90 1.51
CA LEU A 426 41.37 7.27 2.20
C LEU A 426 42.52 8.25 2.51
N VAL A 427 42.75 9.26 1.67
CA VAL A 427 43.72 10.34 1.93
C VAL A 427 43.23 11.23 3.07
N ASN A 428 41.98 11.70 3.02
CA ASN A 428 41.38 12.45 4.13
C ASN A 428 41.42 11.65 5.44
N LEU A 429 41.24 10.33 5.32
CA LEU A 429 41.38 9.42 6.44
C LEU A 429 42.81 9.42 6.98
N VAL A 430 43.83 9.28 6.13
CA VAL A 430 45.25 9.31 6.53
C VAL A 430 45.65 10.66 7.12
N ASP A 431 45.23 11.78 6.50
CA ASP A 431 45.56 13.14 6.92
C ASP A 431 44.85 13.56 8.22
N GLY A 432 43.66 13.00 8.49
CA GLY A 432 42.94 13.19 9.74
C GLY A 432 43.54 12.42 10.94
N ILE A 433 44.45 11.48 10.70
CA ILE A 433 45.16 10.74 11.76
C ILE A 433 46.34 11.61 12.24
N GLY A 434 46.09 12.49 13.20
CA GLY A 434 47.14 13.11 13.99
C GLY A 434 47.81 12.06 14.88
N CYS A 435 48.96 11.54 14.46
CA CYS A 435 49.84 10.78 15.35
C CYS A 435 50.74 11.78 16.08
N ASP A 436 50.40 12.14 17.32
CA ASP A 436 51.36 12.69 18.30
C ASP A 436 52.06 11.54 19.06
#